data_AF-A0A969LGH0-F1
#
_entry.id   AF-A0A969LGH0-F1
#
_cell.length_a   1.000
_cell.length_b   1.000
_cell.length_c   1.000
_cell.angle_alpha   90.00
_cell.angle_beta   90.00
_cell.angle_gamma   90.00
#
_symmetry.space_group_name_H-M   'P 1'
#
loop_
_entity.id
_entity.type
_entity.pdbx_description
1 polymer ?
#
loop_
_entity_poly.entity_id
_entity_poly.type
_entity_poly.pdbx_seq_one_letter_code
_entity_poly.pdbx_strand_id
1 'polypeptide(L)'
;MIAKPGAEKLQYDCIIKLANARTSEPLSGLTLTIGADMPSMPGAHSVRPIVATEDAGKGVYRALVTLEMHGDWALHLNLSGRYETAS
;
A
#
# COMPACT_ATOMS: atom_id res chain seq x y z
N MET A 1 9.50 11.69 -35.99
CA MET A 1 9.97 11.52 -34.60
C MET A 1 9.35 10.23 -34.09
N ILE A 2 10.15 9.23 -33.75
CA ILE A 2 9.65 7.97 -33.19
C ILE A 2 9.50 8.21 -31.69
N ALA A 3 8.27 8.20 -31.17
CA ALA A 3 8.05 8.24 -29.73
C ALA A 3 8.70 7.00 -29.11
N LYS A 4 9.66 7.19 -28.20
CA LYS A 4 10.13 6.09 -27.35
C LYS A 4 8.92 5.53 -26.60
N PRO A 5 8.73 4.21 -26.49
CA PRO A 5 7.77 3.66 -25.55
C PRO A 5 8.12 4.22 -24.17
N GLY A 6 7.18 4.94 -23.54
CA GLY A 6 7.34 5.33 -22.15
C GLY A 6 7.47 4.05 -21.32
N ALA A 7 8.33 4.07 -20.29
CA ALA A 7 8.42 2.97 -19.34
C ALA A 7 7.00 2.60 -18.88
N GLU A 8 6.60 1.35 -19.14
CA GLU A 8 5.27 0.88 -18.80
C GLU A 8 5.10 0.97 -17.29
N LYS A 9 4.08 1.71 -16.84
CA LYS A 9 3.80 1.88 -15.42
C LYS A 9 3.35 0.54 -14.86
N LEU A 10 4.11 -0.02 -13.91
CA LEU A 10 3.77 -1.28 -13.28
C LEU A 10 2.74 -1.01 -12.18
N GLN A 11 1.49 -1.40 -12.42
CA GLN A 11 0.40 -1.20 -11.48
C GLN A 11 0.11 -2.48 -10.71
N TYR A 12 0.15 -2.38 -9.40
CA TYR A 12 -0.13 -3.46 -8.48
C TYR A 12 -1.36 -3.14 -7.64
N ASP A 13 -2.36 -4.00 -7.75
CA ASP A 13 -3.55 -3.93 -6.93
C ASP A 13 -3.28 -4.67 -5.60
N CYS A 14 -2.99 -3.90 -4.56
CA CYS A 14 -2.61 -4.42 -3.26
C CYS A 14 -3.85 -4.59 -2.39
N ILE A 15 -4.04 -5.80 -1.85
CA ILE A 15 -5.05 -6.12 -0.84
C ILE A 15 -4.32 -6.36 0.49
N ILE A 16 -4.63 -5.56 1.49
CA ILE A 16 -4.05 -5.61 2.84
C ILE A 16 -5.15 -6.00 3.81
N LYS A 17 -4.94 -7.09 4.55
CA LYS A 17 -5.85 -7.55 5.59
C LYS A 17 -5.27 -7.22 6.96
N LEU A 18 -5.95 -6.35 7.71
CA LEU A 18 -5.56 -5.98 9.06
C LEU A 18 -6.42 -6.72 10.07
N ALA A 19 -5.76 -7.40 11.00
CA ALA A 19 -6.41 -8.10 12.09
C ALA A 19 -5.65 -7.89 13.40
N ASN A 20 -6.37 -7.91 14.52
CA ASN A 20 -5.78 -7.90 15.84
C ASN A 20 -4.99 -9.20 16.04
N ALA A 21 -3.68 -9.09 16.30
CA ALA A 21 -2.81 -10.25 16.42
C ALA A 21 -3.19 -11.22 17.56
N ARG A 22 -3.98 -10.77 18.55
CA ARG A 22 -4.43 -11.60 19.68
C ARG A 22 -5.79 -12.22 19.45
N THR A 23 -6.74 -11.47 18.91
CA THR A 23 -8.14 -11.93 18.76
C THR A 23 -8.47 -12.41 17.35
N SER A 24 -7.60 -12.14 16.37
CA SER A 24 -7.85 -12.33 14.94
C SER A 24 -9.03 -11.52 14.38
N GLU A 25 -9.60 -10.60 15.18
CA GLU A 25 -10.70 -9.75 14.74
C GLU A 25 -10.19 -8.71 13.73
N PRO A 26 -10.99 -8.40 12.69
CA PRO A 26 -10.61 -7.41 11.68
C PRO A 26 -10.48 -6.01 12.29
N LEU A 27 -9.47 -5.26 11.87
CA LEU A 27 -9.24 -3.88 12.30
C LEU A 27 -9.80 -2.90 11.26
N SER A 28 -10.98 -2.36 11.55
CA SER A 28 -11.68 -1.39 10.69
C SER A 28 -11.55 0.05 11.18
N GLY A 29 -11.77 1.02 10.29
CA GLY A 29 -11.78 2.45 10.61
C GLY A 29 -10.39 3.08 10.76
N LEU A 30 -9.33 2.35 10.45
CA LEU A 30 -7.96 2.88 10.44
C LEU A 30 -7.66 3.63 9.15
N THR A 31 -6.81 4.63 9.25
CA THR A 31 -6.11 5.19 8.08
C THR A 31 -4.85 4.37 7.84
N LEU A 32 -4.82 3.65 6.72
CA LEU A 32 -3.63 2.95 6.21
C LEU A 32 -3.01 3.76 5.07
N THR A 33 -1.71 4.10 5.19
CA THR A 33 -0.93 4.63 4.07
C THR A 33 0.15 3.66 3.63
N ILE A 34 0.44 3.64 2.33
CA ILE A 34 1.40 2.74 1.70
C ILE A 34 2.36 3.57 0.86
N GLY A 35 3.62 3.63 1.29
CA GLY A 35 4.74 4.11 0.49
C GLY A 35 5.62 2.96 0.02
N ALA A 36 6.61 3.28 -0.81
CA ALA A 36 7.63 2.30 -1.19
C ALA A 36 8.96 2.99 -1.51
N ASP A 37 10.07 2.29 -1.36
CA ASP A 37 11.35 2.67 -1.94
C ASP A 37 12.12 1.43 -2.40
N MET A 38 13.15 1.65 -3.22
CA MET A 38 14.04 0.61 -3.70
C MET A 38 15.32 0.61 -2.84
N PRO A 39 15.53 -0.38 -1.93
CA PRO A 39 16.62 -0.33 -0.95
C PRO A 39 18.03 -0.36 -1.57
N SER A 40 18.16 -0.92 -2.78
CA SER A 40 19.41 -0.94 -3.53
C SER A 40 19.81 0.44 -4.08
N MET A 41 18.86 1.37 -4.18
CA MET A 41 19.07 2.75 -4.62
C MET A 41 18.35 3.75 -3.69
N PRO A 42 18.80 3.90 -2.44
CA PRO A 42 18.11 4.74 -1.45
C PRO A 42 17.93 6.18 -1.92
N GLY A 43 16.69 6.68 -1.84
CA GLY A 43 16.34 8.06 -2.17
C GLY A 43 16.22 8.39 -3.66
N ALA A 44 16.66 7.50 -4.56
CA ALA A 44 16.52 7.69 -6.01
C ALA A 44 15.14 7.27 -6.52
N HIS A 45 14.62 6.16 -5.99
CA HIS A 45 13.40 5.51 -6.44
C HIS A 45 12.46 5.31 -5.26
N SER A 46 11.39 6.11 -5.21
CA SER A 46 10.40 6.07 -4.13
C SER A 46 9.00 6.40 -4.61
N VAL A 47 8.03 5.78 -3.97
CA VAL A 47 6.60 6.05 -4.12
C VAL A 47 6.15 6.85 -2.91
N ARG A 48 5.57 8.02 -3.17
CA ARG A 48 4.94 8.82 -2.11
C ARG A 48 3.82 8.02 -1.45
N PRO A 49 3.65 8.09 -0.12
CA PRO A 49 2.58 7.37 0.55
C PRO A 49 1.20 7.69 -0.04
N ILE A 50 0.46 6.65 -0.42
CA ILE A 50 -0.93 6.73 -0.85
C ILE A 50 -1.83 6.19 0.26
N VAL A 51 -3.05 6.74 0.37
CA VAL A 51 -4.05 6.24 1.33
C VAL A 51 -4.75 5.03 0.72
N ALA A 52 -4.79 3.92 1.44
CA ALA A 52 -5.58 2.76 1.06
C ALA A 52 -7.04 2.98 1.45
N THR A 53 -7.96 2.50 0.62
CA THR A 53 -9.40 2.56 0.88
C THR A 53 -9.82 1.27 1.57
N GLU A 54 -10.55 1.38 2.69
CA GLU A 54 -11.20 0.21 3.28
C GLU A 54 -12.34 -0.25 2.36
N ASP A 55 -12.30 -1.52 1.98
CA ASP A 55 -13.34 -2.15 1.16
C ASP A 55 -14.54 -2.54 2.06
N ALA A 56 -15.61 -3.07 1.45
CA ALA A 56 -16.82 -3.50 2.16
C ALA A 56 -16.55 -4.61 3.21
N GLY A 57 -15.45 -5.35 3.08
CA GLY A 57 -14.99 -6.29 4.10
C GLY A 57 -14.25 -5.56 5.22
N LYS A 58 -14.77 -5.63 6.45
CA LYS A 58 -14.11 -5.07 7.64
C LYS A 58 -12.63 -5.47 7.70
N GLY A 59 -11.74 -4.49 7.85
CA GLY A 59 -10.30 -4.71 7.97
C GLY A 59 -9.60 -5.10 6.66
N VAL A 60 -10.28 -5.01 5.51
CA VAL A 60 -9.70 -5.21 4.19
C VAL A 60 -9.48 -3.85 3.54
N TYR A 61 -8.23 -3.56 3.21
CA TYR A 61 -7.82 -2.31 2.58
C TYR A 61 -7.27 -2.57 1.19
N ARG A 62 -7.60 -1.70 0.24
CA ARG A 62 -7.14 -1.79 -1.15
C ARG A 62 -6.43 -0.52 -1.57
N ALA A 63 -5.34 -0.68 -2.31
CA ALA A 63 -4.58 0.44 -2.87
C ALA A 63 -3.95 0.03 -4.19
N LEU A 64 -3.91 0.97 -5.14
CA LEU A 64 -3.19 0.80 -6.40
C LEU A 64 -1.79 1.40 -6.28
N VAL A 65 -0.77 0.56 -6.12
CA VAL A 65 0.63 1.00 -6.07
C VAL A 65 1.19 1.00 -7.49
N THR A 66 1.74 2.13 -7.92
CA THR A 66 2.42 2.23 -9.22
C THR A 66 3.93 2.29 -9.01
N LEU A 67 4.64 1.30 -9.54
CA LEU A 67 6.10 1.25 -9.56
C LEU A 67 6.62 1.66 -10.94
N GLU A 68 7.76 2.36 -10.95
CA GLU A 68 8.37 2.84 -12.20
C GLU A 68 9.18 1.77 -12.93
N MET A 69 9.58 0.70 -12.23
CA MET A 69 10.35 -0.41 -12.78
C MET A 69 10.25 -1.66 -11.91
N HIS A 70 10.59 -2.80 -12.53
CA HIS A 70 10.75 -4.07 -11.82
C HIS A 70 11.98 -4.03 -10.92
N GLY A 71 11.94 -4.75 -9.81
CA GLY A 71 13.03 -4.86 -8.86
C GLY A 71 12.51 -5.17 -7.45
N ASP A 72 13.43 -5.18 -6.48
CA ASP A 72 13.08 -5.35 -5.08
C ASP A 72 12.70 -3.99 -4.47
N TRP A 73 11.44 -3.87 -4.08
CA TRP A 73 10.89 -2.68 -3.42
C TRP A 73 10.49 -3.02 -1.98
N ALA A 74 10.86 -2.15 -1.04
CA ALA A 74 10.36 -2.20 0.32
C ALA A 74 9.06 -1.40 0.41
N LEU A 75 7.97 -2.03 0.86
CA LEU A 75 6.71 -1.35 1.14
C LEU A 75 6.69 -0.83 2.58
N HIS A 76 6.28 0.42 2.75
CA HIS A 76 6.15 1.08 4.04
C HIS A 76 4.67 1.27 4.37
N LEU A 77 4.17 0.46 5.30
CA LEU A 77 2.79 0.53 5.76
C LEU A 77 2.74 1.33 7.06
N ASN A 78 1.96 2.41 7.08
CA ASN A 78 1.72 3.19 8.29
C ASN A 78 0.24 3.18 8.64
N LEU A 79 -0.03 2.84 9.89
CA LEU A 79 -1.37 2.76 10.46
C LEU A 79 -1.57 3.91 11.44
N SER A 80 -2.71 4.59 11.37
CA SER A 80 -3.07 5.64 12.31
C SER A 80 -4.58 5.69 12.55
N GLY A 81 -4.98 6.37 13.63
CA GLY A 81 -6.37 6.49 14.05
C GLY A 81 -6.75 5.48 15.15
N ARG A 82 -8.04 5.46 15.47
CA ARG A 82 -8.63 4.46 16.38
C ARG A 82 -9.41 3.47 15.53
N TYR A 83 -9.16 2.19 15.73
CA TYR A 83 -9.96 1.15 15.09
C TYR A 83 -11.29 0.98 15.83
N GLU A 84 -12.31 0.56 15.08
CA GLU A 84 -13.60 0.20 15.65
C GLU A 84 -13.47 -1.18 16.34
N THR A 85 -13.69 -1.22 17.65
CA THR A 85 -13.88 -2.48 18.37
C THR A 85 -15.28 -3.02 18.07
N ALA A 86 -15.39 -4.33 17.84
CA ALA A 86 -16.70 -4.98 17.81
C ALA A 86 -17.41 -4.72 19.15
N SER A 87 -18.63 -4.19 19.10
CA SER A 87 -19.49 -3.96 20.25
C SER A 87 -20.25 -5.20 20.66
#